data_AF-A0A422MP49-F1
#
_entry.id   AF-A0A422MP49-F1
#
_cell.length_a   1.000
_cell.length_b   1.000
_cell.length_c   1.000
_cell.angle_alpha   90.00
_cell.angle_beta   90.00
_cell.angle_gamma   90.00
#
_symmetry.space_group_name_H-M   'P 1'
#
loop_
_entity.id
_entity.type
_entity.pdbx_description
1 polymer ?
#
loop_
_entity_poly.entity_id
_entity_poly.type
_entity_poly.pdbx_seq_one_letter_code
_entity_poly.pdbx_strand_id
1 'polypeptide(L)'
;MNRDINGQESGETLAPLAYPSSGVTQSLWRIFEYGVTSEQGTRKTMEDQHAMVSETIPFFAVYDGHGGTQCAEFLRDNLHTLILSHPDVMTNPEKAVRDGIAKAEADFLTRCANGKCESGSTCAVAMIVDDALVTGNVGDTEIVLCRAGSPLVLSKKHSLHSNAAESERVKACGGRIISNRVGHPKFNPQVLSLGITRAIGDAGFKLDEYTDGKPSGIIAD
;
A
#
# COMPACT_ATOMS: atom_id res chain seq x y z
N MET A 1 -3.95 -22.51 -22.28
CA MET A 1 -4.88 -22.36 -23.43
C MET A 1 -6.21 -22.95 -23.02
N ASN A 2 -7.17 -22.13 -22.59
CA ASN A 2 -8.57 -22.54 -22.45
C ASN A 2 -9.39 -21.73 -23.46
N ARG A 3 -10.19 -22.41 -24.27
CA ARG A 3 -11.10 -21.82 -25.27
C ARG A 3 -12.52 -22.21 -24.90
N ASP A 4 -13.43 -21.24 -24.92
CA ASP A 4 -14.87 -21.49 -24.78
C ASP A 4 -15.57 -21.64 -26.13
N ILE A 5 -16.73 -22.29 -26.08
CA ILE A 5 -17.42 -23.06 -27.12
C ILE A 5 -18.17 -22.28 -28.20
N ASN A 6 -18.00 -20.95 -28.31
CA ASN A 6 -18.76 -20.13 -29.28
C ASN A 6 -17.91 -19.24 -30.22
N GLY A 7 -16.58 -19.35 -30.22
CA GLY A 7 -15.76 -18.82 -31.32
C GLY A 7 -15.86 -17.32 -31.62
N GLN A 8 -16.33 -16.49 -30.69
CA GLN A 8 -16.27 -15.03 -30.80
C GLN A 8 -15.19 -14.48 -29.87
N GLU A 9 -14.19 -13.81 -30.43
CA GLU A 9 -13.26 -12.96 -29.69
C GLU A 9 -14.00 -11.69 -29.26
N SER A 10 -14.43 -11.61 -27.99
CA SER A 10 -14.83 -10.34 -27.39
C SER A 10 -13.57 -9.58 -26.95
N GLY A 11 -12.93 -8.93 -27.92
CA GLY A 11 -11.93 -7.91 -27.64
C GLY A 11 -12.60 -6.67 -27.08
N GLU A 12 -12.85 -6.62 -25.78
CA GLU A 12 -13.08 -5.33 -25.10
C GLU A 12 -11.76 -4.55 -25.13
N THR A 13 -11.58 -3.81 -26.22
CA THR A 13 -10.53 -2.80 -26.30
C THR A 13 -11.01 -1.65 -25.43
N LEU A 14 -10.54 -1.59 -24.19
CA LEU A 14 -10.73 -0.41 -23.35
C LEU A 14 -10.18 0.79 -24.11
N ALA A 15 -11.05 1.72 -24.47
CA ALA A 15 -10.64 2.96 -25.11
C ALA A 15 -9.64 3.68 -24.18
N PRO A 16 -8.51 4.18 -24.69
CA PRO A 16 -7.60 4.97 -23.87
C PRO A 16 -8.36 6.19 -23.37
N LEU A 17 -8.38 6.38 -22.05
CA LEU A 17 -8.91 7.58 -21.42
C LEU A 17 -8.11 8.78 -21.95
N ALA A 18 -8.77 9.64 -22.73
CA ALA A 18 -8.16 10.86 -23.22
C ALA A 18 -7.96 11.83 -22.05
N TYR A 19 -6.72 11.96 -21.57
CA TYR A 19 -6.35 12.97 -20.59
C TYR A 19 -6.05 14.31 -21.29
N PRO A 20 -6.50 15.46 -20.73
CA PRO A 20 -6.21 16.76 -21.30
C PRO A 20 -4.71 17.06 -21.27
N SER A 21 -4.20 17.61 -22.36
CA SER A 21 -2.82 18.06 -22.51
C SER A 21 -2.55 19.31 -21.67
N SER A 22 -2.17 19.13 -20.41
CA SER A 22 -1.72 20.22 -19.55
C SER A 22 -0.27 20.03 -19.14
N GLY A 23 0.66 20.55 -19.96
CA GLY A 23 1.99 21.02 -19.52
C GLY A 23 2.83 20.09 -18.62
N VAL A 24 2.70 18.77 -18.72
CA VAL A 24 3.50 17.84 -17.91
C VAL A 24 4.90 17.77 -18.50
N THR A 25 5.90 18.22 -17.74
CA THR A 25 7.31 17.93 -18.01
C THR A 25 7.48 16.41 -18.06
N GLN A 26 7.80 15.88 -19.25
CA GLN A 26 8.17 14.48 -19.39
C GLN A 26 9.46 14.24 -18.61
N SER A 27 9.47 13.22 -17.75
CA SER A 27 10.70 12.75 -17.12
C SER A 27 11.76 12.47 -18.20
N LEU A 28 12.97 13.00 -18.02
CA LEU A 28 14.11 12.70 -18.89
C LEU A 28 14.58 11.25 -18.75
N TRP A 29 14.16 10.56 -17.68
CA TRP A 29 14.50 9.16 -17.44
C TRP A 29 13.52 8.25 -18.16
N ARG A 30 14.08 7.36 -18.98
CA ARG A 30 13.33 6.29 -19.61
C ARG A 30 13.51 5.02 -18.79
N ILE A 31 12.40 4.47 -18.33
CA ILE A 31 12.38 3.08 -17.90
C ILE A 31 12.36 2.24 -19.16
N PHE A 32 13.46 1.53 -19.39
CA PHE A 32 13.58 0.65 -20.55
C PHE A 32 12.73 -0.60 -20.38
N GLU A 33 12.73 -1.17 -19.18
CA GLU A 33 12.10 -2.45 -18.87
C GLU A 33 11.58 -2.44 -17.43
N TYR A 34 10.43 -3.04 -17.23
CA TYR A 34 9.86 -3.34 -15.93
C TYR A 34 9.01 -4.60 -16.03
N GLY A 35 8.83 -5.29 -14.91
CA GLY A 35 8.10 -6.54 -14.86
C GLY A 35 7.74 -6.91 -13.43
N VAL A 36 6.79 -7.81 -13.30
CA VAL A 36 6.28 -8.26 -12.02
C VAL A 36 5.94 -9.74 -12.12
N THR A 37 6.13 -10.44 -11.01
CA THR A 37 5.66 -11.80 -10.80
C THR A 37 4.93 -11.86 -9.46
N SER A 38 3.95 -12.75 -9.35
CA SER A 38 3.19 -12.96 -8.12
C SER A 38 2.84 -14.44 -8.03
N GLU A 39 3.11 -15.05 -6.88
CA GLU A 39 2.89 -16.47 -6.64
C GLU A 39 2.20 -16.66 -5.29
N GLN A 40 1.07 -17.37 -5.27
CA GLN A 40 0.31 -17.66 -4.04
C GLN A 40 1.07 -18.54 -3.05
N GLY A 41 1.96 -19.40 -3.55
CA GLY A 41 2.65 -20.40 -2.74
C GLY A 41 1.67 -21.31 -1.99
N THR A 42 1.91 -21.52 -0.70
CA THR A 42 1.13 -22.44 0.14
C THR A 42 -0.06 -21.79 0.86
N ARG A 43 -0.30 -20.48 0.67
CA ARG A 43 -1.43 -19.78 1.29
C ARG A 43 -2.74 -20.22 0.63
N LYS A 44 -3.85 -20.09 1.35
CA LYS A 44 -5.18 -20.44 0.82
C LYS A 44 -5.70 -19.45 -0.22
N THR A 45 -5.29 -18.18 -0.07
CA THR A 45 -5.67 -17.05 -0.90
C THR A 45 -4.41 -16.27 -1.30
N MET A 46 -4.45 -15.63 -2.47
CA MET A 46 -3.45 -14.67 -2.92
C MET A 46 -3.94 -13.27 -2.57
N GLU A 47 -3.36 -12.65 -1.53
CA GLU A 47 -3.80 -11.34 -1.03
C GLU A 47 -2.91 -10.19 -1.53
N ASP A 48 -1.71 -10.48 -2.06
CA ASP A 48 -0.85 -9.45 -2.62
C ASP A 48 -1.41 -8.88 -3.93
N GLN A 49 -1.16 -7.59 -4.11
CA GLN A 49 -1.44 -6.84 -5.33
C GLN A 49 -0.22 -5.98 -5.69
N HIS A 50 -0.18 -5.48 -6.93
CA HIS A 50 0.85 -4.57 -7.39
C HIS A 50 0.28 -3.56 -8.38
N ALA A 51 0.93 -2.41 -8.52
CA ALA A 51 0.62 -1.43 -9.56
C ALA A 51 1.90 -1.03 -10.30
N MET A 52 1.82 -0.90 -11.62
CA MET A 52 2.91 -0.39 -12.47
C MET A 52 2.31 0.60 -13.47
N VAL A 53 2.66 1.88 -13.35
CA VAL A 53 2.22 2.96 -14.23
C VAL A 53 3.48 3.65 -14.76
N SER A 54 3.65 3.77 -16.07
CA SER A 54 4.91 4.26 -16.67
C SER A 54 4.75 5.34 -17.74
N GLU A 55 3.57 5.91 -17.92
CA GLU A 55 3.29 6.82 -19.05
C GLU A 55 3.80 8.26 -18.82
N THR A 56 3.78 8.75 -17.57
CA THR A 56 4.17 10.12 -17.23
C THR A 56 5.24 10.14 -16.14
N ILE A 57 4.84 9.93 -14.90
CA ILE A 57 5.69 9.71 -13.74
C ILE A 57 5.66 8.21 -13.48
N PRO A 58 6.78 7.51 -13.70
CA PRO A 58 6.80 6.10 -13.38
C PRO A 58 6.51 5.84 -11.91
N PHE A 59 5.60 4.92 -11.67
CA PHE A 59 5.08 4.56 -10.36
C PHE A 59 4.99 3.03 -10.28
N PHE A 60 5.57 2.48 -9.23
CA PHE A 60 5.57 1.06 -8.93
C PHE A 60 5.16 0.88 -7.49
N ALA A 61 4.30 -0.09 -7.22
CA ALA A 61 3.91 -0.41 -5.87
C ALA A 61 3.61 -1.89 -5.67
N VAL A 62 3.87 -2.35 -4.45
CA VAL A 62 3.48 -3.67 -3.95
C VAL A 62 2.63 -3.47 -2.70
N TYR A 63 1.58 -4.26 -2.59
CA TYR A 63 0.62 -4.26 -1.51
C TYR A 63 0.49 -5.69 -1.00
N ASP A 64 0.92 -5.97 0.23
CA ASP A 64 0.73 -7.27 0.89
C ASP A 64 -0.54 -7.17 1.73
N GLY A 65 -1.62 -7.78 1.23
CA GLY A 65 -2.93 -7.76 1.86
C GLY A 65 -3.05 -8.78 2.99
N HIS A 66 -3.87 -8.47 3.99
CA HIS A 66 -4.21 -9.40 5.06
C HIS A 66 -5.66 -9.26 5.52
N GLY A 67 -6.27 -10.39 5.90
CA GLY A 67 -7.65 -10.42 6.35
C GLY A 67 -8.67 -10.20 5.21
N GLY A 68 -8.27 -10.53 3.98
CA GLY A 68 -9.02 -10.30 2.74
C GLY A 68 -8.22 -9.49 1.71
N THR A 69 -8.64 -9.56 0.44
CA THR A 69 -7.96 -8.91 -0.69
C THR A 69 -8.36 -7.44 -0.88
N GLN A 70 -9.45 -6.99 -0.25
CA GLN A 70 -10.15 -5.77 -0.65
C GLN A 70 -9.31 -4.50 -0.44
N CYS A 71 -8.50 -4.44 0.62
CA CYS A 71 -7.60 -3.31 0.86
C CYS A 71 -6.50 -3.23 -0.21
N ALA A 72 -5.82 -4.34 -0.48
CA ALA A 72 -4.78 -4.40 -1.50
C ALA A 72 -5.33 -4.11 -2.91
N GLU A 73 -6.51 -4.62 -3.25
CA GLU A 73 -7.20 -4.33 -4.51
C GLU A 73 -7.57 -2.83 -4.62
N PHE A 74 -8.09 -2.25 -3.53
CA PHE A 74 -8.37 -0.82 -3.48
C PHE A 74 -7.10 0.00 -3.71
N LEU A 75 -5.99 -0.34 -3.07
CA LEU A 75 -4.72 0.38 -3.25
C LEU A 75 -4.18 0.26 -4.68
N ARG A 76 -4.24 -0.94 -5.28
CA ARG A 76 -3.91 -1.16 -6.69
C ARG A 76 -4.66 -0.19 -7.59
N ASP A 77 -5.98 -0.10 -7.41
CA ASP A 77 -6.84 0.65 -8.30
C ASP A 77 -6.81 2.17 -8.06
N ASN A 78 -6.42 2.64 -6.87
CA ASN A 78 -6.62 4.05 -6.48
C ASN A 78 -5.36 4.80 -6.04
N LEU A 79 -4.38 4.15 -5.39
CA LEU A 79 -3.29 4.88 -4.71
C LEU A 79 -2.41 5.67 -5.68
N HIS A 80 -2.07 5.08 -6.83
CA HIS A 80 -1.30 5.75 -7.87
C HIS A 80 -2.02 7.03 -8.34
N THR A 81 -3.34 6.99 -8.53
CA THR A 81 -4.11 8.17 -8.93
C THR A 81 -4.10 9.24 -7.83
N LEU A 82 -4.28 8.87 -6.57
CA LEU A 82 -4.25 9.81 -5.42
C LEU A 82 -2.89 10.53 -5.30
N ILE A 83 -1.79 9.81 -5.52
CA ILE A 83 -0.42 10.38 -5.43
C ILE A 83 -0.08 11.19 -6.69
N LEU A 84 -0.30 10.62 -7.88
CA LEU A 84 0.13 11.24 -9.13
C LEU A 84 -0.71 12.46 -9.55
N SER A 85 -1.94 12.59 -9.03
CA SER A 85 -2.78 13.78 -9.24
C SER A 85 -2.58 14.86 -8.18
N HIS A 86 -1.73 14.62 -7.18
CA HIS A 86 -1.50 15.58 -6.10
C HIS A 86 -0.85 16.87 -6.65
N PRO A 87 -1.32 18.08 -6.27
CA PRO A 87 -0.80 19.35 -6.82
C PRO A 87 0.71 19.54 -6.65
N ASP A 88 1.25 19.01 -5.55
CA ASP A 88 2.67 19.08 -5.22
C ASP A 88 3.49 17.88 -5.73
N VAL A 89 2.97 17.01 -6.60
CA VAL A 89 3.70 15.79 -7.03
C VAL A 89 5.07 16.10 -7.65
N MET A 90 5.20 17.21 -8.38
CA MET A 90 6.46 17.63 -8.98
C MET A 90 7.34 18.46 -8.03
N THR A 91 6.75 19.24 -7.12
CA THR A 91 7.48 20.20 -6.28
C THR A 91 7.83 19.63 -4.89
N ASN A 92 7.04 18.69 -4.39
CA ASN A 92 7.20 18.00 -3.12
C ASN A 92 6.61 16.58 -3.19
N PRO A 93 7.26 15.66 -3.93
CA PRO A 93 6.75 14.31 -4.13
C PRO A 93 6.62 13.51 -2.82
N GLU A 94 7.46 13.77 -1.82
CA GLU A 94 7.32 13.14 -0.50
C GLU A 94 6.00 13.50 0.19
N LYS A 95 5.59 14.78 0.09
CA LYS A 95 4.29 15.23 0.58
C LYS A 95 3.16 14.59 -0.22
N ALA A 96 3.28 14.53 -1.54
CA ALA A 96 2.28 13.86 -2.39
C ALA A 96 2.08 12.38 -2.01
N VAL A 97 3.16 11.66 -1.70
CA VAL A 97 3.10 10.27 -1.23
C VAL A 97 2.41 10.18 0.14
N ARG A 98 2.82 11.00 1.12
CA ARG A 98 2.20 11.01 2.46
C ARG A 98 0.72 11.34 2.40
N ASP A 99 0.35 12.41 1.70
CA ASP A 99 -1.03 12.89 1.61
C ASP A 99 -1.90 11.89 0.81
N GLY A 100 -1.34 11.27 -0.23
CA GLY A 100 -2.01 10.21 -0.99
C GLY A 100 -2.29 8.95 -0.17
N ILE A 101 -1.34 8.51 0.66
CA ILE A 101 -1.53 7.40 1.60
C ILE A 101 -2.58 7.75 2.66
N ALA A 102 -2.50 8.95 3.26
CA ALA A 102 -3.47 9.41 4.25
C ALA A 102 -4.89 9.50 3.67
N LYS A 103 -5.00 9.95 2.41
CA LYS A 103 -6.27 9.99 1.68
C LYS A 103 -6.80 8.59 1.38
N ALA A 104 -5.93 7.66 0.94
CA ALA A 104 -6.30 6.27 0.69
C ALA A 104 -6.82 5.59 1.96
N GLU A 105 -6.15 5.79 3.10
CA GLU A 105 -6.60 5.34 4.41
C GLU A 105 -8.00 5.86 4.76
N ALA A 106 -8.21 7.19 4.68
CA ALA A 106 -9.51 7.79 5.00
C ALA A 106 -10.63 7.26 4.10
N ASP A 107 -10.37 7.13 2.80
CA ASP A 107 -11.33 6.62 1.82
C ASP A 107 -11.65 5.14 2.07
N PHE A 108 -10.65 4.32 2.38
CA PHE A 108 -10.85 2.92 2.66
C PHE A 108 -11.57 2.67 4.00
N LEU A 109 -11.20 3.39 5.08
CA LEU A 109 -11.92 3.32 6.35
C LEU A 109 -13.38 3.76 6.22
N THR A 110 -13.67 4.75 5.37
CA THR A 110 -15.05 5.14 5.05
C THR A 110 -15.81 4.00 4.35
N ARG A 111 -15.16 3.22 3.48
CA ARG A 111 -15.77 2.02 2.89
C ARG A 111 -16.01 0.94 3.95
N CYS A 112 -15.07 0.74 4.88
CA CYS A 112 -15.18 -0.24 5.95
C CYS A 112 -16.36 0.06 6.88
N ALA A 113 -16.52 1.31 7.31
CA ALA A 113 -17.63 1.75 8.16
C ALA A 113 -19.03 1.53 7.54
N ASN A 114 -19.11 1.38 6.22
CA ASN A 114 -20.33 1.03 5.50
C ASN A 114 -20.52 -0.48 5.34
N GLY A 115 -19.80 -1.30 6.11
CA GLY A 115 -19.89 -2.76 6.15
C GLY A 115 -19.32 -3.47 4.93
N LYS A 116 -18.44 -2.82 4.16
CA LYS A 116 -17.97 -3.36 2.87
C LYS A 116 -16.71 -4.22 2.97
N CYS A 117 -15.85 -4.00 3.96
CA CYS A 117 -14.60 -4.75 4.16
C CYS A 117 -13.95 -4.41 5.50
N GLU A 118 -13.06 -5.27 5.99
CA GLU A 118 -12.23 -5.04 7.19
C GLU A 118 -10.75 -5.38 6.99
N SER A 119 -10.37 -5.76 5.77
CA SER A 119 -8.99 -6.13 5.42
C SER A 119 -8.02 -4.97 5.63
N GLY A 120 -6.75 -5.31 5.79
CA GLY A 120 -5.65 -4.36 5.78
C GLY A 120 -4.67 -4.69 4.66
N SER A 121 -3.73 -3.78 4.44
CA SER A 121 -2.64 -4.00 3.51
C SER A 121 -1.42 -3.19 3.92
N THR A 122 -0.25 -3.75 3.67
CA THR A 122 0.97 -2.96 3.53
C THR A 122 0.93 -2.14 2.24
N CYS A 123 1.87 -1.22 2.11
CA CYS A 123 2.08 -0.46 0.89
C CYS A 123 3.55 -0.06 0.80
N ALA A 124 4.21 -0.47 -0.29
CA ALA A 124 5.53 -0.01 -0.66
C ALA A 124 5.46 0.64 -2.04
N VAL A 125 5.75 1.94 -2.12
CA VAL A 125 5.68 2.75 -3.35
C VAL A 125 7.07 3.20 -3.74
N ALA A 126 7.39 3.12 -5.03
CA ALA A 126 8.54 3.75 -5.66
C ALA A 126 8.08 4.53 -6.89
N MET A 127 8.43 5.81 -6.96
CA MET A 127 8.15 6.66 -8.12
C MET A 127 9.37 7.47 -8.53
N ILE A 128 9.47 7.78 -9.82
CA ILE A 128 10.59 8.55 -10.37
C ILE A 128 10.05 9.89 -10.84
N VAL A 129 10.37 10.95 -10.12
CA VAL A 129 10.01 12.33 -10.44
C VAL A 129 11.26 13.05 -10.89
N ASP A 130 11.26 13.52 -12.14
CA ASP A 130 12.46 14.02 -12.81
C ASP A 130 13.63 13.03 -12.65
N ASP A 131 14.68 13.38 -11.90
CA ASP A 131 15.86 12.55 -11.64
C ASP A 131 15.92 11.95 -10.23
N ALA A 132 14.85 12.07 -9.45
CA ALA A 132 14.76 11.58 -8.08
C ALA A 132 13.89 10.31 -7.99
N LEU A 133 14.46 9.28 -7.35
CA LEU A 133 13.69 8.13 -6.88
C LEU A 133 13.09 8.47 -5.51
N VAL A 134 11.76 8.48 -5.45
CA VAL A 134 10.98 8.77 -4.24
C VAL A 134 10.29 7.50 -3.78
N THR A 135 10.40 7.18 -2.50
CA THR A 135 9.81 5.96 -1.91
C THR A 135 8.90 6.27 -0.74
N GLY A 136 7.78 5.54 -0.64
CA GLY A 136 6.90 5.52 0.54
C GLY A 136 6.72 4.10 1.04
N ASN A 137 6.68 3.91 2.36
CA ASN A 137 6.47 2.59 2.94
C ASN A 137 5.50 2.63 4.13
N VAL A 138 4.57 1.68 4.18
CA VAL A 138 3.64 1.41 5.28
C VAL A 138 3.58 -0.11 5.45
N GLY A 139 4.03 -0.64 6.58
CA GLY A 139 4.10 -2.08 6.83
C GLY A 139 5.52 -2.63 6.68
N ASP A 140 5.63 -3.93 6.45
CA ASP A 140 6.89 -4.69 6.46
C ASP A 140 7.34 -5.19 5.07
N THR A 141 6.64 -4.78 4.01
CA THR A 141 7.13 -4.85 2.62
C THR A 141 8.40 -4.01 2.45
N GLU A 142 9.25 -4.39 1.50
CA GLU A 142 10.56 -3.76 1.29
C GLU A 142 10.77 -3.24 -0.13
N ILE A 143 11.51 -2.14 -0.22
CA ILE A 143 12.00 -1.54 -1.46
C ILE A 143 13.52 -1.61 -1.43
N VAL A 144 14.12 -2.24 -2.44
CA VAL A 144 15.57 -2.40 -2.54
C VAL A 144 16.05 -1.88 -3.89
N LEU A 145 16.98 -0.94 -3.87
CA LEU A 145 17.70 -0.46 -5.04
C LEU A 145 19.01 -1.23 -5.18
N CYS A 146 19.26 -1.82 -6.36
CA CYS A 146 20.58 -2.37 -6.68
C CYS A 146 21.33 -1.41 -7.59
N ARG A 147 22.57 -1.06 -7.21
CA ARG A 147 23.48 -0.25 -8.04
C ARG A 147 24.86 -0.88 -8.04
N ALA A 148 25.40 -1.14 -9.24
CA ALA A 148 26.70 -1.79 -9.42
C ALA A 148 26.85 -3.09 -8.60
N GLY A 149 25.80 -3.91 -8.56
CA GLY A 149 25.76 -5.18 -7.82
C GLY A 149 25.60 -5.05 -6.30
N SER A 150 25.45 -3.84 -5.77
CA SER A 150 25.28 -3.60 -4.33
C SER A 150 23.82 -3.28 -3.99
N PRO A 151 23.17 -4.01 -3.06
CA PRO A 151 21.82 -3.71 -2.63
C PRO A 151 21.80 -2.56 -1.61
N LEU A 152 20.80 -1.70 -1.73
CA LEU A 152 20.49 -0.61 -0.81
C LEU A 152 19.00 -0.68 -0.47
N VAL A 153 18.68 -0.98 0.79
CA VAL A 153 17.30 -0.98 1.28
C VAL A 153 16.84 0.47 1.44
N LEU A 154 15.77 0.85 0.75
CA LEU A 154 15.19 2.19 0.74
C LEU A 154 14.01 2.35 1.71
N SER A 155 13.40 1.23 2.13
CA SER A 155 12.28 1.19 3.07
C SER A 155 12.72 0.92 4.51
N LYS A 156 11.93 1.38 5.48
CA LYS A 156 12.04 0.92 6.88
C LYS A 156 10.81 0.08 7.22
N LYS A 157 11.03 -1.16 7.68
CA LYS A 157 9.93 -2.02 8.13
C LYS A 157 9.21 -1.43 9.33
N HIS A 158 7.89 -1.50 9.32
CA HIS A 158 7.02 -1.10 10.41
C HIS A 158 6.55 -2.34 11.18
N SER A 159 7.42 -2.90 12.01
CA SER A 159 7.13 -4.03 12.89
C SER A 159 7.79 -3.85 14.25
N LEU A 160 7.23 -4.49 15.29
CA LEU A 160 7.81 -4.48 16.64
C LEU A 160 9.15 -5.23 16.71
N HIS A 161 9.38 -6.18 15.81
CA HIS A 161 10.57 -7.02 15.81
C HIS A 161 11.79 -6.30 15.23
N SER A 162 11.61 -5.57 14.13
CA SER A 162 12.71 -4.96 13.38
C SER A 162 12.90 -3.46 13.61
N ASN A 163 11.98 -2.80 14.33
CA ASN A 163 11.99 -1.35 14.47
C ASN A 163 11.68 -0.92 15.92
N ALA A 164 12.73 -0.54 16.67
CA ALA A 164 12.62 -0.13 18.06
C ALA A 164 11.78 1.15 18.23
N ALA A 165 11.86 2.11 17.30
CA ALA A 165 11.07 3.33 17.35
C ALA A 165 9.56 3.05 17.21
N GLU A 166 9.18 2.06 16.41
CA GLU A 166 7.78 1.61 16.34
C GLU A 166 7.33 0.92 17.62
N SER A 167 8.21 0.14 18.27
CA SER A 167 7.92 -0.44 19.60
C SER A 167 7.68 0.64 20.65
N GLU A 168 8.51 1.68 20.66
CA GLU A 168 8.36 2.82 21.55
C GLU A 168 7.08 3.60 21.27
N ARG A 169 6.77 3.88 19.99
CA ARG A 169 5.53 4.55 19.58
C ARG A 169 4.28 3.79 20.04
N VAL A 170 4.21 2.49 19.77
CA VAL A 170 3.06 1.64 20.14
C VAL A 170 2.88 1.61 21.67
N LYS A 171 3.98 1.52 22.44
CA LYS A 171 3.92 1.58 23.92
C LYS A 171 3.46 2.96 24.40
N ALA A 172 4.02 4.03 23.84
CA ALA A 172 3.75 5.40 24.26
C ALA A 172 2.29 5.79 24.02
N CYS A 173 1.67 5.30 22.94
CA CYS A 173 0.25 5.52 22.69
C CYS A 173 -0.66 4.58 23.49
N GLY A 174 -0.14 3.68 24.34
CA GLY A 174 -0.94 2.72 25.11
C GLY A 174 -1.42 1.50 24.32
N GLY A 175 -0.85 1.25 23.13
CA GLY A 175 -1.12 0.04 22.34
C GLY A 175 -0.69 -1.23 23.09
N ARG A 176 -1.40 -2.32 22.83
CA ARG A 176 -1.18 -3.60 23.52
C ARG A 176 -0.16 -4.41 22.74
N ILE A 177 0.87 -4.92 23.39
CA ILE A 177 1.89 -5.77 22.76
C ILE A 177 1.84 -7.19 23.35
N ILE A 178 1.78 -8.20 22.48
CA ILE A 178 1.86 -9.61 22.85
C ILE A 178 2.77 -10.34 21.86
N SER A 179 3.79 -11.04 22.35
CA SER A 179 4.71 -11.85 21.50
C SER A 179 5.23 -11.11 20.24
N ASN A 180 5.68 -9.86 20.40
CA ASN A 180 6.10 -8.98 19.30
C ASN A 180 5.03 -8.67 18.24
N ARG A 181 3.75 -8.73 18.61
CA ARG A 181 2.60 -8.35 17.79
C ARG A 181 1.79 -7.25 18.46
N VAL A 182 1.14 -6.42 17.66
CA VAL A 182 0.19 -5.41 18.12
C VAL A 182 -1.15 -6.08 18.36
N GLY A 183 -1.57 -6.15 19.62
CA GLY A 183 -2.81 -6.76 20.05
C GLY A 183 -4.01 -5.83 19.87
N HIS A 184 -5.17 -6.41 19.60
CA HIS A 184 -6.41 -5.65 19.43
C HIS A 184 -6.74 -4.81 20.68
N PRO A 185 -7.23 -3.56 20.56
CA PRO A 185 -7.52 -2.69 21.71
C PRO A 185 -8.55 -3.26 22.68
N LYS A 186 -9.64 -3.81 22.14
CA LYS A 186 -10.79 -4.36 22.88
C LYS A 186 -10.70 -5.86 23.19
N PHE A 187 -10.55 -6.70 22.17
CA PHE A 187 -10.57 -8.16 22.30
C PHE A 187 -9.29 -8.76 22.89
N ASN A 188 -9.28 -10.08 23.13
CA ASN A 188 -8.10 -10.79 23.63
C ASN A 188 -6.97 -10.72 22.56
N PRO A 189 -5.81 -10.12 22.87
CA PRO A 189 -4.73 -9.92 21.91
C PRO A 189 -4.03 -11.23 21.55
N GLN A 190 -4.19 -12.30 22.34
CA GLN A 190 -3.74 -13.65 21.98
C GLN A 190 -4.56 -14.25 20.83
N VAL A 191 -5.79 -13.76 20.61
CA VAL A 191 -6.69 -14.21 19.56
C VAL A 191 -6.61 -13.30 18.34
N LEU A 192 -6.54 -11.98 18.56
CA LEU A 192 -6.53 -10.98 17.48
C LEU A 192 -5.36 -10.01 17.66
N SER A 193 -4.35 -10.17 16.79
CA SER A 193 -3.15 -9.33 16.77
C SER A 193 -2.52 -9.27 15.37
N LEU A 194 -1.78 -8.19 15.10
CA LEU A 194 -1.08 -7.94 13.84
C LEU A 194 0.44 -7.98 14.03
N GLY A 195 1.14 -8.54 13.03
CA GLY A 195 2.61 -8.63 13.02
C GLY A 195 3.31 -7.32 12.63
N ILE A 196 2.53 -6.34 12.21
CA ILE A 196 2.96 -5.03 11.74
C ILE A 196 2.46 -3.94 12.69
N THR A 197 3.08 -2.77 12.63
CA THR A 197 2.72 -1.59 13.42
C THR A 197 2.09 -0.49 12.58
N ARG A 198 2.19 -0.59 11.25
CA ARG A 198 1.52 0.32 10.32
C ARG A 198 0.92 -0.46 9.15
N ALA A 199 -0.26 -0.04 8.72
CA ALA A 199 -1.02 -0.62 7.62
C ALA A 199 -2.08 0.38 7.15
N ILE A 200 -2.52 0.24 5.90
CA ILE A 200 -3.74 0.88 5.41
C ILE A 200 -4.91 -0.09 5.65
N GLY A 201 -6.09 0.43 6.00
CA GLY A 201 -7.24 -0.39 6.39
C GLY A 201 -7.14 -0.85 7.84
N ASP A 202 -7.38 -2.14 8.11
CA ASP A 202 -7.46 -2.67 9.48
C ASP A 202 -8.50 -1.93 10.34
N ALA A 203 -9.71 -1.73 9.79
CA ALA A 203 -10.78 -0.99 10.45
C ALA A 203 -11.06 -1.49 11.87
N GLY A 204 -10.98 -2.81 12.10
CA GLY A 204 -11.10 -3.43 13.42
C GLY A 204 -10.13 -2.88 14.47
N PHE A 205 -8.95 -2.42 14.05
CA PHE A 205 -7.95 -1.83 14.93
C PHE A 205 -8.02 -0.29 14.99
N LYS A 206 -8.88 0.38 14.22
CA LYS A 206 -8.85 1.84 14.08
C LYS A 206 -10.17 2.54 14.32
N LEU A 207 -11.31 1.96 13.93
CA LEU A 207 -12.62 2.59 14.11
C LEU A 207 -13.13 2.39 15.54
N ASP A 208 -13.72 3.45 16.11
CA ASP A 208 -14.22 3.48 17.49
C ASP A 208 -15.23 2.37 17.79
N GLU A 209 -16.02 1.96 16.80
CA GLU A 209 -17.00 0.87 16.94
C GLU A 209 -16.35 -0.47 17.33
N TYR A 210 -15.09 -0.70 16.92
CA TYR A 210 -14.33 -1.91 17.27
C TYR A 210 -13.40 -1.71 18.45
N THR A 211 -12.88 -0.49 18.65
CA THR A 211 -11.84 -0.22 19.65
C THR A 211 -12.36 0.31 20.98
N ASP A 212 -13.61 0.76 21.05
CA ASP A 212 -14.17 1.56 22.15
C ASP A 212 -13.31 2.82 22.44
N GLY A 213 -12.77 3.45 21.39
CA GLY A 213 -11.90 4.62 21.47
C GLY A 213 -10.52 4.36 22.05
N LYS A 214 -10.15 3.08 22.27
CA LYS A 214 -8.84 2.71 22.80
C LYS A 214 -7.78 2.72 21.70
N PRO A 215 -6.57 3.21 21.99
CA PRO A 215 -5.48 3.23 21.02
C PRO A 215 -5.04 1.81 20.64
N SER A 216 -4.87 1.56 19.33
CA SER A 216 -4.35 0.28 18.85
C SER A 216 -2.85 0.24 18.69
N GLY A 217 -2.26 1.36 18.31
CA GLY A 217 -0.88 1.41 17.83
C GLY A 217 -0.73 1.08 16.35
N ILE A 218 -1.79 0.68 15.64
CA ILE A 218 -1.79 0.56 14.17
C ILE A 218 -2.19 1.89 13.56
N ILE A 219 -1.34 2.43 12.69
CA ILE A 219 -1.57 3.70 11.96
C ILE A 219 -1.16 3.54 10.49
N ALA A 220 -1.53 4.47 9.62
CA ALA A 220 -1.11 4.46 8.20
C ALA A 220 0.05 5.42 7.91
N ASP A 221 0.33 6.39 8.79
CA ASP A 221 1.29 7.49 8.63
C ASP A 221 2.51 7.42 9.56
#